data_AF-A0A956N747-F1
#
_entry.id   AF-A0A956N747-F1
#
_cell.length_a   1.000
_cell.length_b   1.000
_cell.length_c   1.000
_cell.angle_alpha   90.00
_cell.angle_beta   90.00
_cell.angle_gamma   90.00
#
_symmetry.space_group_name_H-M   'P 1'
#
loop_
_entity.id
_entity.type
_entity.pdbx_description
1 polymer ?
#
loop_
_entity_poly.entity_id
_entity_poly.type
_entity_poly.pdbx_seq_one_letter_code
_entity_poly.pdbx_strand_id
1 'polypeptide(L)'
;MTLATRLLSPLALASLLFLVPPNVAAGGFAGITIGWGDTDWSYQSDIYMDCMNPTDTTLVVSFAAARDLEGVTVLEGHVDFCTYPFDLPEWWQFEQAGGCRVGGLGVDADFSAGPSTHTDPWQGNATVTYDFISPHLTPDRARIAVRVETSEPVSLAAFEEYYAFRVEFRVPNPGPCAGCQFPACFVINDAIDITHAGGVESIMGNAYSNYASWMGHPGCSFVISVQPSTWGRMKADYR
;
A
#
# COMPACT_ATOMS: atom_id res chain seq x y z
N MET A 1 16.84 73.54 46.07
CA MET A 1 17.99 72.77 45.54
C MET A 1 17.52 71.34 45.30
N THR A 2 17.08 71.08 44.06
CA THR A 2 17.68 70.14 43.08
C THR A 2 17.20 68.69 43.30
N LEU A 3 16.09 68.26 42.67
CA LEU A 3 16.00 67.53 41.39
C LEU A 3 16.83 66.23 41.33
N ALA A 4 16.17 65.07 41.22
CA ALA A 4 16.54 64.00 40.27
C ALA A 4 15.49 62.86 40.22
N THR A 5 14.67 62.91 39.17
CA THR A 5 13.85 61.85 38.60
C THR A 5 14.75 60.74 38.02
N ARG A 6 14.42 59.45 38.20
CA ARG A 6 14.94 58.37 37.35
C ARG A 6 13.82 57.39 36.96
N LEU A 7 13.44 57.51 35.69
CA LEU A 7 12.67 56.56 34.89
C LEU A 7 13.58 55.42 34.42
N LEU A 8 13.13 54.16 34.54
CA LEU A 8 13.68 52.98 33.85
C LEU A 8 12.48 52.13 33.39
N SER A 9 12.00 52.39 32.16
CA SER A 9 12.13 51.54 30.96
C SER A 9 11.51 50.12 31.07
N PRO A 10 10.35 49.87 30.43
CA PRO A 10 9.83 48.52 30.24
C PRO A 10 10.56 47.80 29.11
N LEU A 11 11.15 46.65 29.42
CA LEU A 11 11.74 45.71 28.46
C LEU A 11 10.62 45.10 27.60
N ALA A 12 10.61 45.45 26.32
CA ALA A 12 9.79 44.79 25.31
C ALA A 12 10.41 43.44 24.93
N LEU A 13 9.76 42.34 25.30
CA LEU A 13 10.06 41.01 24.78
C LEU A 13 9.55 40.92 23.33
N ALA A 14 10.45 40.92 22.36
CA ALA A 14 10.15 40.62 20.97
C ALA A 14 10.05 39.09 20.81
N SER A 15 8.83 38.57 20.76
CA SER A 15 8.56 37.17 20.40
C SER A 15 8.95 36.93 18.93
N LEU A 16 10.05 36.21 18.72
CA LEU A 16 10.39 35.64 17.42
C LEU A 16 9.32 34.59 17.06
N LEU A 17 8.39 34.96 16.18
CA LEU A 17 7.58 33.97 15.45
C LEU A 17 8.53 33.22 14.51
N PHE A 18 8.91 32.00 14.88
CA PHE A 18 9.45 31.04 13.94
C PHE A 18 8.33 30.69 12.95
N LEU A 19 8.37 31.28 11.75
CA LEU A 19 7.66 30.74 10.60
C LEU A 19 8.26 29.36 10.33
N VAL A 20 7.59 28.31 10.80
CA VAL A 20 7.79 26.96 10.27
C VAL A 20 7.41 27.05 8.80
N PRO A 21 8.33 26.76 7.85
CA PRO A 21 7.97 26.75 6.45
C PRO A 21 6.82 25.75 6.26
N PRO A 22 5.83 26.07 5.41
CA PRO A 22 4.79 25.10 5.09
C PRO A 22 5.49 23.84 4.59
N ASN A 23 5.12 22.69 5.15
CA ASN A 23 5.52 21.38 4.64
C ASN A 23 5.23 21.40 3.14
N VAL A 24 6.29 21.45 2.33
CA VAL A 24 6.16 21.33 0.88
C VAL A 24 5.69 19.90 0.70
N ALA A 25 4.40 19.71 0.41
CA ALA A 25 3.86 18.44 -0.03
C ALA A 25 4.79 17.97 -1.16
N ALA A 26 5.49 16.86 -0.94
CA ALA A 26 6.25 16.22 -1.99
C ALA A 26 5.28 16.05 -3.16
N GLY A 27 5.57 16.66 -4.31
CA GLY A 27 4.70 16.59 -5.48
C GLY A 27 4.54 15.12 -5.87
N GLY A 28 3.46 14.49 -5.42
CA GLY A 28 3.22 13.08 -5.66
C GLY A 28 2.85 12.85 -7.11
N PHE A 29 3.23 11.69 -7.63
CA PHE A 29 2.70 11.19 -8.88
C PHE A 29 1.45 10.39 -8.57
N ALA A 30 0.36 10.58 -9.32
CA ALA A 30 -0.80 9.72 -9.21
C ALA A 30 -0.42 8.30 -9.64
N GLY A 31 -0.87 7.30 -8.90
CA GLY A 31 -0.55 5.90 -9.16
C GLY A 31 -0.56 5.06 -7.90
N ILE A 32 -0.10 3.83 -8.06
CA ILE A 32 -0.04 2.82 -6.99
C ILE A 32 1.42 2.49 -6.71
N THR A 33 1.75 2.28 -5.43
CA THR A 33 3.05 1.77 -4.99
C THR A 33 2.86 0.54 -4.10
N ILE A 34 3.78 -0.41 -4.21
CA ILE A 34 3.86 -1.58 -3.34
C ILE A 34 5.30 -1.80 -2.85
N GLY A 35 5.47 -2.20 -1.59
CA GLY A 35 6.79 -2.42 -1.00
C GLY A 35 6.74 -3.24 0.29
N TRP A 36 7.89 -3.80 0.68
CA TRP A 36 8.01 -4.54 1.93
C TRP A 36 8.27 -3.59 3.11
N GLY A 37 7.46 -3.73 4.16
CA GLY A 37 7.49 -2.90 5.37
C GLY A 37 6.74 -1.57 5.22
N ASP A 38 6.89 -0.91 4.08
CA ASP A 38 6.32 0.40 3.73
C ASP A 38 6.58 0.68 2.22
N THR A 39 6.16 1.83 1.70
CA THR A 39 6.11 2.18 0.26
C THR A 39 6.98 3.38 -0.15
N ASP A 40 7.83 3.88 0.75
CA ASP A 40 8.79 4.93 0.41
C ASP A 40 9.95 4.44 -0.49
N TRP A 41 10.69 5.37 -1.09
CA TRP A 41 11.81 5.07 -2.00
C TRP A 41 13.00 4.32 -1.38
N SER A 42 13.10 4.33 -0.05
CA SER A 42 14.11 3.64 0.74
C SER A 42 13.71 2.21 1.13
N TYR A 43 12.43 1.85 1.00
CA TYR A 43 11.97 0.50 1.32
C TYR A 43 12.27 -0.50 0.21
N GLN A 44 12.39 -1.76 0.66
CA GLN A 44 12.89 -2.84 -0.17
C GLN A 44 11.79 -3.34 -1.10
N SER A 45 12.04 -3.22 -2.41
CA SER A 45 11.25 -3.92 -3.44
C SER A 45 11.59 -5.41 -3.50
N ASP A 46 12.62 -5.87 -2.77
CA ASP A 46 13.03 -7.26 -2.68
C ASP A 46 13.49 -7.61 -1.27
N ILE A 47 12.98 -8.70 -0.70
CA ILE A 47 13.44 -9.21 0.61
C ILE A 47 14.02 -10.61 0.51
N TYR A 48 15.05 -10.86 1.32
CA TYR A 48 15.61 -12.20 1.53
C TYR A 48 15.23 -12.68 2.92
N MET A 49 14.45 -13.74 2.98
CA MET A 49 13.99 -14.35 4.23
C MET A 49 14.90 -15.51 4.65
N ASP A 50 15.23 -15.59 5.94
CA ASP A 50 15.81 -16.81 6.50
C ASP A 50 14.73 -17.88 6.63
N CYS A 51 14.67 -18.80 5.67
CA CYS A 51 13.70 -19.89 5.68
C CYS A 51 13.91 -20.93 6.80
N MET A 52 15.03 -20.87 7.53
CA MET A 52 15.22 -21.69 8.73
C MET A 52 14.57 -21.06 9.95
N ASN A 53 14.45 -19.73 10.00
CA ASN A 53 13.85 -18.97 11.09
C ASN A 53 13.01 -17.81 10.53
N PRO A 54 11.94 -18.11 9.77
CA PRO A 54 11.21 -17.07 9.07
C PRO A 54 10.51 -16.16 10.08
N THR A 55 10.52 -14.86 9.81
CA THR A 55 9.83 -13.85 10.60
C THR A 55 8.58 -13.37 9.88
N ASP A 56 7.66 -12.80 10.64
CA ASP A 56 6.51 -12.10 10.06
C ASP A 56 7.00 -10.98 9.15
N THR A 57 6.32 -10.81 8.01
CA THR A 57 6.61 -9.76 7.04
C THR A 57 5.35 -9.10 6.56
N THR A 58 5.46 -7.83 6.20
CA THR A 58 4.33 -7.01 5.79
C THR A 58 4.62 -6.44 4.42
N LEU A 59 3.68 -6.61 3.51
CA LEU A 59 3.66 -5.98 2.20
C LEU A 59 2.65 -4.83 2.25
N VAL A 60 3.10 -3.62 1.96
CA VAL A 60 2.28 -2.41 2.07
C VAL A 60 1.93 -1.92 0.68
N VAL A 61 0.68 -1.51 0.48
CA VAL A 61 0.19 -0.88 -0.74
C VAL A 61 -0.24 0.55 -0.41
N SER A 62 0.24 1.51 -1.19
CA SER A 62 -0.15 2.91 -1.14
C SER A 62 -0.64 3.38 -2.50
N PHE A 63 -1.32 4.53 -2.52
CA PHE A 63 -1.81 5.14 -3.74
C PHE A 63 -1.88 6.65 -3.64
N ALA A 64 -1.86 7.33 -4.78
CA ALA A 64 -2.15 8.74 -4.90
C ALA A 64 -3.17 8.99 -6.02
N ALA A 65 -4.22 9.75 -5.73
CA ALA A 65 -5.25 10.09 -6.71
C ALA A 65 -4.81 11.26 -7.59
N ALA A 66 -5.24 11.30 -8.86
CA ALA A 66 -4.91 12.39 -9.78
C ALA A 66 -5.75 13.67 -9.57
N ARG A 67 -6.76 13.60 -8.71
CA ARG A 67 -7.71 14.67 -8.38
C ARG A 67 -8.22 14.49 -6.96
N ASP A 68 -8.78 15.55 -6.41
CA ASP A 68 -9.43 15.50 -5.11
C ASP A 68 -10.63 14.54 -5.17
N LEU A 69 -10.72 13.64 -4.18
CA LEU A 69 -11.84 12.71 -4.02
C LEU A 69 -12.52 13.00 -2.69
N GLU A 70 -13.76 13.47 -2.75
CA GLU A 70 -14.58 13.68 -1.55
C GLU A 70 -15.51 12.49 -1.29
N GLY A 71 -15.72 12.19 -0.01
CA GLY A 71 -16.67 11.19 0.44
C GLY A 71 -16.30 9.78 0.04
N VAL A 72 -15.01 9.43 0.11
CA VAL A 72 -14.50 8.08 -0.13
C VAL A 72 -14.97 7.15 0.98
N THR A 73 -15.54 6.01 0.60
CA THR A 73 -16.12 5.03 1.54
C THR A 73 -15.62 3.61 1.32
N VAL A 74 -15.21 3.26 0.10
CA VAL A 74 -14.72 1.91 -0.23
C VAL A 74 -13.48 2.00 -1.10
N LEU A 75 -12.51 1.14 -0.82
CA LEU A 75 -11.36 0.88 -1.67
C LEU A 75 -11.29 -0.62 -1.96
N GLU A 76 -11.16 -0.99 -3.23
CA GLU A 76 -10.97 -2.35 -3.69
C GLU A 76 -9.65 -2.47 -4.45
N GLY A 77 -8.87 -3.51 -4.14
CA GLY A 77 -7.56 -3.73 -4.75
C GLY A 77 -7.19 -5.20 -4.82
N HIS A 78 -6.26 -5.53 -5.72
CA HIS A 78 -5.83 -6.90 -5.95
C HIS A 78 -4.31 -6.99 -5.93
N VAL A 79 -3.77 -7.88 -5.10
CA VAL A 79 -2.36 -8.29 -5.15
C VAL A 79 -2.31 -9.65 -5.82
N ASP A 80 -1.79 -9.69 -7.03
CA ASP A 80 -1.45 -10.95 -7.70
C ASP A 80 -0.04 -11.35 -7.32
N PHE A 81 0.23 -12.64 -7.20
CA PHE A 81 1.60 -13.10 -7.10
C PHE A 81 1.85 -14.43 -7.80
N CYS A 82 3.10 -14.65 -8.21
CA CYS A 82 3.52 -15.88 -8.88
C CYS A 82 4.84 -16.40 -8.32
N THR A 83 5.08 -17.70 -8.53
CA THR A 83 6.32 -18.40 -8.16
C THR A 83 7.02 -19.07 -9.33
N TYR A 84 6.71 -18.64 -10.56
CA TYR A 84 7.31 -19.16 -11.78
C TYR A 84 8.84 -19.25 -11.69
N PRO A 85 9.49 -20.34 -12.14
CA PRO A 85 8.94 -21.46 -12.92
C PRO A 85 8.33 -22.60 -12.09
N PHE A 86 8.11 -22.41 -10.80
CA PHE A 86 7.56 -23.43 -9.91
C PHE A 86 6.04 -23.30 -9.81
N ASP A 87 5.33 -24.41 -9.65
CA ASP A 87 3.95 -24.38 -9.16
C ASP A 87 3.92 -23.75 -7.76
N LEU A 88 2.77 -23.19 -7.37
CA LEU A 88 2.62 -22.50 -6.10
C LEU A 88 2.96 -23.44 -4.93
N PRO A 89 4.10 -23.24 -4.24
CA PRO A 89 4.56 -24.17 -3.21
C PRO A 89 3.68 -24.06 -1.96
N GLU A 90 3.75 -25.08 -1.12
CA GLU A 90 3.02 -25.16 0.14
C GLU A 90 3.22 -23.92 1.03
N TRP A 91 4.40 -23.31 1.00
CA TRP A 91 4.69 -22.05 1.70
C TRP A 91 3.79 -20.87 1.33
N TRP A 92 3.15 -20.90 0.16
CA TRP A 92 2.26 -19.84 -0.33
C TRP A 92 0.78 -20.27 -0.39
N GLN A 93 0.44 -21.41 0.19
CA GLN A 93 -0.92 -21.94 0.25
C GLN A 93 -1.60 -21.52 1.56
N PHE A 94 -2.41 -20.46 1.50
CA PHE A 94 -3.11 -19.86 2.65
C PHE A 94 -4.60 -20.19 2.70
N GLU A 95 -5.09 -21.10 1.86
CA GLU A 95 -6.49 -21.50 1.77
C GLU A 95 -6.99 -22.02 3.13
N GLN A 96 -8.19 -21.62 3.54
CA GLN A 96 -8.78 -22.07 4.81
C GLN A 96 -8.93 -23.60 4.88
N ALA A 97 -9.17 -24.24 3.73
CA ALA A 97 -9.30 -25.68 3.60
C ALA A 97 -8.14 -26.25 2.78
N GLY A 98 -7.29 -27.05 3.42
CA GLY A 98 -6.22 -27.79 2.75
C GLY A 98 -4.93 -27.00 2.49
N GLY A 99 -4.91 -25.68 2.72
CA GLY A 99 -3.68 -24.89 2.64
C GLY A 99 -2.70 -25.25 3.74
N CYS A 100 -1.39 -25.17 3.45
CA CYS A 100 -0.37 -25.52 4.45
C CYS A 100 -0.23 -24.44 5.53
N ARG A 101 -0.41 -23.16 5.17
CA ARG A 101 -0.25 -22.01 6.07
C ARG A 101 -1.58 -21.35 6.42
N VAL A 102 -2.57 -22.15 6.82
CA VAL A 102 -3.87 -21.62 7.29
C VAL A 102 -3.65 -20.60 8.41
N GLY A 103 -4.23 -19.41 8.27
CA GLY A 103 -4.09 -18.31 9.23
C GLY A 103 -2.74 -17.56 9.17
N GLY A 104 -1.84 -17.95 8.26
CA GLY A 104 -0.58 -17.25 8.00
C GLY A 104 -0.73 -16.01 7.11
N LEU A 105 -1.93 -15.74 6.61
CA LEU A 105 -2.26 -14.54 5.85
C LEU A 105 -3.16 -13.63 6.69
N GLY A 106 -2.84 -12.35 6.72
CA GLY A 106 -3.70 -11.30 7.25
C GLY A 106 -3.74 -10.12 6.28
N VAL A 107 -4.81 -9.34 6.32
CA VAL A 107 -4.91 -8.06 5.63
C VAL A 107 -5.53 -7.05 6.58
N ASP A 108 -4.98 -5.85 6.60
CA ASP A 108 -5.39 -4.77 7.50
C ASP A 108 -5.24 -3.41 6.79
N ALA A 109 -5.91 -2.39 7.31
CA ALA A 109 -5.82 -1.00 6.86
C ALA A 109 -5.60 -0.02 8.04
N ASP A 110 -5.34 -0.52 9.25
CA ASP A 110 -4.93 0.28 10.40
C ASP A 110 -3.42 0.51 10.41
N PHE A 111 -2.99 1.75 10.16
CA PHE A 111 -1.58 2.15 10.16
C PHE A 111 -1.19 2.94 11.42
N SER A 112 -2.01 2.93 12.47
CA SER A 112 -1.75 3.65 13.73
C SER A 112 -0.45 3.21 14.44
N ALA A 113 -0.05 1.94 14.26
CA ALA A 113 1.21 1.39 14.75
C ALA A 113 2.37 1.50 13.75
N GLY A 114 2.11 2.06 12.56
CA GLY A 114 3.05 2.18 11.46
C GLY A 114 2.74 1.24 10.28
N PRO A 115 3.47 1.41 9.16
CA PRO A 115 4.40 2.50 8.90
C PRO A 115 3.75 3.90 8.88
N SER A 116 4.54 4.97 8.99
CA SER A 116 4.05 6.36 9.14
C SER A 116 4.56 7.34 8.08
N THR A 117 5.14 6.82 6.99
CA THR A 117 5.61 7.63 5.86
C THR A 117 4.47 8.31 5.10
N HIS A 118 3.36 7.61 4.93
CA HIS A 118 2.16 8.11 4.27
C HIS A 118 1.02 8.33 5.26
N THR A 119 0.04 9.14 4.85
CA THR A 119 -1.16 9.38 5.66
C THR A 119 -2.05 8.13 5.65
N ASP A 120 -2.53 7.71 6.83
CA ASP A 120 -3.63 6.76 6.95
C ASP A 120 -4.95 7.50 6.68
N PRO A 121 -5.60 7.29 5.52
CA PRO A 121 -6.86 7.98 5.23
C PRO A 121 -8.00 7.47 6.11
N TRP A 122 -7.89 6.25 6.65
CA TRP A 122 -8.92 5.57 7.42
C TRP A 122 -8.87 5.90 8.91
N GLN A 123 -7.73 6.40 9.39
CA GLN A 123 -7.47 6.71 10.80
C GLN A 123 -7.76 5.52 11.73
N GLY A 124 -7.46 4.30 11.26
CA GLY A 124 -7.76 3.05 11.98
C GLY A 124 -9.24 2.67 12.09
N ASN A 125 -10.16 3.38 11.42
CA ASN A 125 -11.61 3.12 11.52
C ASN A 125 -12.18 2.26 10.37
N ALA A 126 -11.34 1.82 9.43
CA ALA A 126 -11.79 0.98 8.32
C ALA A 126 -12.02 -0.48 8.76
N THR A 127 -12.99 -1.12 8.12
CA THR A 127 -13.19 -2.57 8.13
C THR A 127 -12.54 -3.16 6.89
N VAL A 128 -11.77 -4.22 7.06
CA VAL A 128 -11.09 -4.92 5.96
C VAL A 128 -11.69 -6.31 5.78
N THR A 129 -11.96 -6.66 4.53
CA THR A 129 -12.31 -8.01 4.08
C THR A 129 -11.36 -8.42 2.97
N TYR A 130 -11.01 -9.70 2.91
CA TYR A 130 -10.13 -10.20 1.86
C TYR A 130 -10.46 -11.66 1.49
N ASP A 131 -10.15 -12.02 0.25
CA ASP A 131 -10.23 -13.37 -0.26
C ASP A 131 -8.87 -13.81 -0.83
N PHE A 132 -8.46 -15.03 -0.50
CA PHE A 132 -7.28 -15.68 -1.08
C PHE A 132 -7.73 -16.68 -2.15
N ILE A 133 -7.29 -16.46 -3.39
CA ILE A 133 -7.69 -17.22 -4.57
C ILE A 133 -6.46 -17.95 -5.12
N SER A 134 -6.49 -19.27 -5.09
CA SER A 134 -5.41 -20.14 -5.56
C SER A 134 -5.99 -21.48 -6.09
N PRO A 135 -5.52 -21.99 -7.23
CA PRO A 135 -4.68 -21.28 -8.20
C PRO A 135 -5.46 -20.14 -8.88
N HIS A 136 -4.77 -19.07 -9.29
CA HIS A 136 -5.35 -17.95 -10.03
C HIS A 136 -4.80 -17.90 -11.46
N LEU A 137 -5.64 -18.23 -12.45
CA LEU A 137 -5.31 -18.37 -13.88
C LEU A 137 -4.35 -19.53 -14.22
N THR A 138 -3.27 -19.71 -13.45
CA THR A 138 -2.26 -20.76 -13.64
C THR A 138 -1.81 -21.36 -12.29
N PRO A 139 -1.26 -22.59 -12.26
CA PRO A 139 -0.88 -23.27 -11.02
C PRO A 139 0.24 -22.59 -10.20
N ASP A 140 1.02 -21.72 -10.81
CA ASP A 140 2.11 -20.95 -10.21
C ASP A 140 1.65 -19.62 -9.59
N ARG A 141 0.35 -19.31 -9.63
CA ARG A 141 -0.21 -17.99 -9.31
C ARG A 141 -1.32 -18.05 -8.27
N ALA A 142 -1.41 -16.97 -7.50
CA ALA A 142 -2.51 -16.70 -6.59
C ALA A 142 -2.86 -15.21 -6.60
N ARG A 143 -4.03 -14.89 -6.05
CA ARG A 143 -4.54 -13.52 -5.91
C ARG A 143 -5.06 -13.30 -4.49
N ILE A 144 -4.77 -12.11 -3.96
CA ILE A 144 -5.37 -11.58 -2.74
C ILE A 144 -6.28 -10.43 -3.17
N ALA A 145 -7.58 -10.64 -3.10
CA ALA A 145 -8.58 -9.59 -3.32
C ALA A 145 -8.86 -8.91 -1.99
N VAL A 146 -8.74 -7.59 -1.94
CA VAL A 146 -8.88 -6.79 -0.73
C VAL A 146 -9.97 -5.75 -0.93
N ARG A 147 -10.85 -5.63 0.08
CA ARG A 147 -11.84 -4.57 0.18
C ARG A 147 -11.75 -3.90 1.54
N VAL A 148 -11.51 -2.60 1.52
CA VAL A 148 -11.46 -1.70 2.68
C VAL A 148 -12.70 -0.83 2.64
N GLU A 149 -13.43 -0.73 3.75
CA GLU A 149 -14.65 0.04 3.85
C GLU A 149 -14.69 0.86 5.14
N THR A 150 -15.18 2.10 5.06
CA THR A 150 -15.41 2.97 6.21
C THR A 150 -16.84 3.49 6.21
N SER A 151 -17.45 3.58 7.41
CA SER A 151 -18.74 4.25 7.60
C SER A 151 -18.62 5.77 7.67
N GLU A 152 -17.42 6.29 7.90
CA GLU A 152 -17.13 7.72 7.96
C GLU A 152 -16.43 8.14 6.66
N PRO A 153 -17.13 8.85 5.75
CA PRO A 153 -16.55 9.21 4.46
C PRO A 153 -15.33 10.12 4.62
N VAL A 154 -14.27 9.82 3.88
CA VAL A 154 -13.00 10.55 3.95
C VAL A 154 -12.76 11.39 2.70
N SER A 155 -11.93 12.42 2.81
CA SER A 155 -11.52 13.24 1.67
C SER A 155 -10.05 13.02 1.39
N LEU A 156 -9.72 12.78 0.12
CA LEU A 156 -8.36 12.56 -0.35
C LEU A 156 -7.95 13.73 -1.24
N ALA A 157 -6.80 14.32 -0.96
CA ALA A 157 -6.23 15.38 -1.79
C ALA A 157 -5.57 14.79 -3.03
N ALA A 158 -5.63 15.53 -4.13
CA ALA A 158 -4.92 15.20 -5.35
C ALA A 158 -3.40 15.12 -5.10
N PHE A 159 -2.77 14.09 -5.63
CA PHE A 159 -1.33 13.85 -5.58
C PHE A 159 -0.75 13.67 -4.17
N GLU A 160 -1.59 13.54 -3.14
CA GLU A 160 -1.16 13.08 -1.83
C GLU A 160 -1.18 11.55 -1.82
N GLU A 161 -0.12 10.94 -1.27
CA GLU A 161 0.01 9.50 -1.16
C GLU A 161 -0.55 9.02 0.19
N TYR A 162 -1.49 8.09 0.11
CA TYR A 162 -2.19 7.49 1.23
C TYR A 162 -1.94 5.99 1.26
N TYR A 163 -1.96 5.39 2.45
CA TYR A 163 -1.99 3.93 2.53
C TYR A 163 -3.33 3.37 2.06
N ALA A 164 -3.30 2.32 1.25
CA ALA A 164 -4.48 1.55 0.89
C ALA A 164 -4.75 0.48 1.96
N PHE A 165 -3.84 -0.49 2.06
CA PHE A 165 -3.91 -1.64 2.95
C PHE A 165 -2.53 -2.27 3.07
N ARG A 166 -2.36 -3.15 4.08
CA ARG A 166 -1.18 -3.99 4.27
C ARG A 166 -1.59 -5.46 4.26
N VAL A 167 -0.73 -6.29 3.67
CA VAL A 167 -0.83 -7.75 3.66
C VAL A 167 0.24 -8.29 4.59
N GLU A 168 -0.18 -9.06 5.59
CA GLU A 168 0.69 -9.64 6.59
C GLU A 168 0.90 -11.13 6.30
N PHE A 169 2.16 -11.51 6.10
CA PHE A 169 2.58 -12.90 6.00
C PHE A 169 3.16 -13.33 7.34
N ARG A 170 2.28 -13.90 8.16
CA ARG A 170 2.59 -14.38 9.50
C ARG A 170 3.17 -15.79 9.42
N VAL A 171 4.02 -16.15 10.37
CA VAL A 171 4.58 -17.49 10.50
C VAL A 171 3.92 -18.17 11.71
N PRO A 172 2.63 -18.55 11.65
CA PRO A 172 2.00 -19.25 12.75
C PRO A 172 2.63 -20.64 12.87
N ASN A 173 3.37 -20.89 13.95
CA ASN A 173 4.05 -22.15 14.29
C ASN A 173 4.47 -22.95 13.05
N PRO A 174 5.68 -22.71 12.50
CA PRO A 174 6.07 -23.23 11.18
C PRO A 174 5.94 -24.74 11.16
N GLY A 175 4.78 -25.22 10.69
CA GLY A 175 4.64 -26.57 10.20
C GLY A 175 5.63 -26.77 9.05
N PRO A 176 5.81 -28.00 8.58
CA PRO A 176 6.83 -28.33 7.58
C PRO A 176 6.48 -27.84 6.16
N CYS A 177 5.82 -26.69 6.00
CA CYS A 177 5.45 -26.14 4.69
C CYS A 177 6.70 -25.83 3.87
N ALA A 178 6.91 -26.62 2.84
CA ALA A 178 8.08 -26.49 1.99
C ALA A 178 7.95 -25.31 1.01
N GLY A 179 9.09 -24.82 0.52
CA GLY A 179 9.13 -23.85 -0.59
C GLY A 179 9.26 -22.39 -0.18
N CYS A 180 9.59 -22.09 1.08
CA CYS A 180 9.95 -20.73 1.50
C CYS A 180 11.07 -20.14 0.64
N GLN A 181 12.03 -20.98 0.24
CA GLN A 181 13.17 -20.57 -0.58
C GLN A 181 12.81 -20.31 -2.06
N PHE A 182 11.58 -20.61 -2.48
CA PHE A 182 11.16 -20.37 -3.86
C PHE A 182 10.85 -18.89 -4.07
N PRO A 183 11.49 -18.23 -5.06
CA PRO A 183 11.26 -16.82 -5.29
C PRO A 183 9.82 -16.56 -5.71
N ALA A 184 9.19 -15.58 -5.07
CA ALA A 184 7.85 -15.11 -5.44
C ALA A 184 7.91 -13.66 -5.89
N CYS A 185 6.98 -13.26 -6.76
CA CYS A 185 6.79 -11.85 -7.05
C CYS A 185 5.32 -11.47 -6.87
N PHE A 186 5.11 -10.37 -6.16
CA PHE A 186 3.83 -9.72 -5.87
C PHE A 186 3.68 -8.48 -6.75
N VAL A 187 2.51 -8.30 -7.36
CA VAL A 187 2.23 -7.27 -8.34
C VAL A 187 0.81 -6.75 -8.16
N ILE A 188 0.64 -5.44 -8.33
CA ILE A 188 -0.67 -4.83 -8.57
C ILE A 188 -0.89 -4.74 -10.09
N ASN A 189 -1.62 -5.69 -10.65
CA ASN A 189 -1.95 -5.72 -12.09
C ASN A 189 -3.27 -5.02 -12.43
N ASP A 190 -4.16 -4.89 -11.45
CA ASP A 190 -5.46 -4.26 -11.62
C ASP A 190 -5.43 -2.83 -11.09
N ALA A 191 -6.45 -2.04 -11.45
CA ALA A 191 -6.67 -0.75 -10.83
C ALA A 191 -7.02 -0.93 -9.35
N ILE A 192 -6.77 0.12 -8.55
CA ILE A 192 -7.44 0.28 -7.26
C ILE A 192 -8.72 1.07 -7.53
N ASP A 193 -9.86 0.44 -7.27
CA ASP A 193 -11.17 1.05 -7.44
C ASP A 193 -11.61 1.72 -6.14
N ILE A 194 -11.88 3.02 -6.20
CA ILE A 194 -12.28 3.84 -5.05
C ILE A 194 -13.72 4.29 -5.26
N THR A 195 -14.61 3.86 -4.38
CA THR A 195 -15.97 4.39 -4.32
C THR A 195 -15.98 5.65 -3.47
N HIS A 196 -16.51 6.72 -4.05
CA HIS A 196 -16.61 8.04 -3.43
C HIS A 196 -17.94 8.72 -3.79
N ALA A 197 -18.19 9.92 -3.25
CA ALA A 197 -19.47 10.61 -3.46
C ALA A 197 -19.80 10.90 -4.94
N GLY A 198 -18.78 10.97 -5.80
CA GLY A 198 -18.90 11.22 -7.24
C GLY A 198 -19.00 9.97 -8.12
N GLY A 199 -18.97 8.77 -7.54
CA GLY A 199 -18.98 7.49 -8.28
C GLY A 199 -17.79 6.60 -7.92
N VAL A 200 -17.30 5.85 -8.90
CA VAL A 200 -16.12 4.99 -8.76
C VAL A 200 -14.98 5.59 -9.57
N GLU A 201 -13.83 5.77 -8.94
CA GLU A 201 -12.57 6.18 -9.57
C GLU A 201 -11.60 5.01 -9.59
N SER A 202 -11.11 4.64 -10.76
CA SER A 202 -10.09 3.59 -10.91
C SER A 202 -8.70 4.22 -10.99
N ILE A 203 -7.89 4.05 -9.95
CA ILE A 203 -6.49 4.48 -9.94
C ILE A 203 -5.66 3.45 -10.70
N MET A 204 -4.96 3.92 -11.73
CA MET A 204 -4.12 3.10 -12.60
C MET A 204 -2.72 3.68 -12.67
N GLY A 205 -1.76 2.85 -13.09
CA GLY A 205 -0.37 3.22 -13.24
C GLY A 205 0.45 3.06 -11.97
N ASN A 206 1.76 3.03 -12.14
CA ASN A 206 2.73 2.93 -11.06
C ASN A 206 3.26 4.32 -10.72
N ALA A 207 3.23 4.69 -9.43
CA ALA A 207 3.92 5.91 -8.99
C ALA A 207 5.43 5.67 -8.99
N TYR A 208 5.89 4.60 -8.33
CA TYR A 208 7.30 4.22 -8.30
C TYR A 208 7.52 2.74 -8.63
N SER A 209 6.96 1.84 -7.82
CA SER A 209 7.02 0.38 -8.03
C SER A 209 5.63 -0.22 -7.92
N ASN A 210 5.23 -1.02 -8.90
CA ASN A 210 4.00 -1.82 -8.83
C ASN A 210 4.28 -3.30 -8.53
N TYR A 211 5.50 -3.64 -8.13
CA TYR A 211 5.84 -4.99 -7.72
C TYR A 211 6.78 -5.01 -6.51
N ALA A 212 6.75 -6.13 -5.80
CA ALA A 212 7.70 -6.49 -4.76
C ALA A 212 8.07 -7.97 -4.90
N SER A 213 9.33 -8.33 -4.67
CA SER A 213 9.83 -9.69 -4.79
C SER A 213 10.24 -10.29 -3.45
N TRP A 214 10.13 -11.61 -3.39
CA TRP A 214 10.57 -12.45 -2.31
C TRP A 214 11.70 -13.33 -2.83
N MET A 215 12.79 -13.41 -2.06
CA MET A 215 13.97 -14.22 -2.38
C MET A 215 14.58 -13.92 -3.75
N GLY A 216 14.64 -12.64 -4.14
CA GLY A 216 15.36 -12.22 -5.34
C GLY A 216 14.74 -12.71 -6.64
N HIS A 217 13.41 -12.81 -6.72
CA HIS A 217 12.73 -13.26 -7.94
C HIS A 217 13.18 -12.42 -9.14
N PRO A 218 13.85 -13.03 -10.15
CA PRO A 218 14.51 -12.28 -11.20
C PRO A 218 13.51 -11.76 -12.22
N GLY A 219 13.01 -10.54 -11.98
CA GLY A 219 12.07 -9.87 -12.85
C GLY A 219 10.68 -10.49 -12.76
N CYS A 220 9.71 -9.67 -12.38
CA CYS A 220 8.32 -10.08 -12.30
C CYS A 220 7.73 -10.13 -13.71
N SER A 221 8.00 -11.23 -14.42
CA SER A 221 7.70 -11.36 -15.86
C SER A 221 6.20 -11.30 -16.21
N PHE A 222 5.32 -11.42 -15.21
CA PHE A 222 3.88 -11.25 -15.36
C PHE A 222 3.37 -9.87 -14.95
N VAL A 223 4.27 -8.93 -14.59
CA VAL A 223 3.92 -7.51 -14.50
C VAL A 223 3.50 -7.06 -15.89
N ILE A 224 2.19 -7.01 -16.09
CA ILE A 224 1.64 -6.21 -17.17
C ILE A 224 1.62 -4.79 -16.66
N SER A 225 2.21 -3.85 -17.41
CA SER A 225 2.02 -2.44 -17.08
C SER A 225 0.52 -2.17 -17.07
N VAL A 226 -0.01 -1.67 -15.94
CA VAL A 226 -1.39 -1.18 -15.83
C VAL A 226 -1.47 0.12 -16.62
N GLN A 227 -1.38 0.00 -17.94
CA GLN A 227 -1.69 1.10 -18.84
C GLN A 227 -3.20 1.26 -18.77
N PRO A 228 -3.73 2.49 -18.73
CA PRO A 228 -5.13 2.75 -18.96
C PRO A 228 -5.53 1.99 -20.22
N SER A 229 -6.18 0.83 -20.07
CA SER A 229 -6.47 0.01 -21.22
C SER A 229 -7.44 0.85 -22.03
N THR A 230 -6.99 1.22 -23.21
CA THR A 230 -7.63 2.22 -24.04
C THR A 230 -8.90 1.63 -24.69
N TRP A 231 -9.79 1.04 -23.90
CA TRP A 231 -11.15 0.74 -24.33
C TRP A 231 -11.83 2.02 -24.85
N GLY A 232 -11.42 3.18 -24.32
CA GLY A 232 -11.67 4.50 -24.90
C GLY A 232 -11.09 4.72 -26.31
N ARG A 233 -9.83 4.34 -26.62
CA ARG A 233 -9.29 4.39 -28.00
C ARG A 233 -9.95 3.37 -28.89
N MET A 234 -10.15 2.14 -28.43
CA MET A 234 -10.80 1.11 -29.23
C MET A 234 -12.21 1.56 -29.63
N LYS A 235 -12.99 2.15 -28.73
CA LYS A 235 -14.31 2.71 -29.09
C LYS A 235 -14.24 3.97 -29.97
N ALA A 236 -13.16 4.74 -29.90
CA ALA A 236 -12.95 5.91 -30.76
C ALA A 236 -12.62 5.52 -32.21
N ASP A 237 -11.95 4.39 -32.43
CA ASP A 237 -11.63 3.88 -33.77
C ASP A 237 -12.85 3.26 -34.50
N TYR A 238 -13.97 3.00 -33.81
CA TYR A 238 -15.22 2.48 -34.39
C TYR A 238 -16.32 3.55 -34.59
N ARG A 239 -15.98 4.85 -34.57
CA ARG A 239 -16.90 5.95 -34.88
C ARG A 239 -16.42 6.74 -36.09
#